data_AF-A0A1M5AIJ7-F1
#
_entry.id   AF-A0A1M5AIJ7-F1
#
_cell.length_a   1.000
_cell.length_b   1.000
_cell.length_c   1.000
_cell.angle_alpha   90.00
_cell.angle_beta   90.00
_cell.angle_gamma   90.00
#
_symmetry.space_group_name_H-M   'P 1'
#
loop_
_entity.id
_entity.type
_entity.pdbx_description
1 polymer ?
#
loop_
_entity_poly.entity_id
_entity_poly.type
_entity_poly.pdbx_seq_one_letter_code
_entity_poly.pdbx_strand_id
1 'polypeptide(L)' 'MTTSPDPDPNNTPGLEPGGGVRPGDTPPGESSTHGLSHREPTPPRWGNAVTIALAIIVTLAVLAVIIVVVVRMITVI' A
#
# COMPACT_ATOMS: atom_id res chain seq x y z
N MET A 1 -30.57 1.30 -13.80
CA MET A 1 -30.55 0.01 -14.52
C MET A 1 -29.11 -0.33 -14.84
N THR A 2 -28.50 -1.22 -14.06
CA THR A 2 -27.16 -1.74 -14.35
C THR A 2 -27.33 -2.95 -15.25
N THR A 3 -27.27 -2.76 -16.56
CA THR A 3 -27.10 -3.91 -17.46
C THR A 3 -25.74 -4.50 -17.14
N SER A 4 -25.71 -5.69 -16.56
CA SER A 4 -24.44 -6.42 -16.42
C SER A 4 -23.86 -6.59 -17.82
N PRO A 5 -22.57 -6.31 -18.05
CA PRO A 5 -21.94 -6.51 -19.36
C PRO A 5 -21.73 -7.99 -19.70
N ASP A 6 -22.02 -8.88 -18.74
CA ASP A 6 -21.84 -10.32 -18.87
C ASP A 6 -22.93 -10.93 -19.78
N PRO A 7 -22.57 -11.73 -20.80
CA PRO A 7 -23.53 -12.39 -21.66
C PRO A 7 -24.36 -13.41 -20.86
N ASP A 8 -25.65 -13.55 -21.19
CA ASP A 8 -26.52 -14.53 -20.53
C ASP A 8 -25.96 -15.96 -20.75
N PRO A 9 -25.66 -16.71 -19.68
CA PRO A 9 -25.07 -18.03 -19.79
C PRO A 9 -25.96 -19.03 -20.55
N ASN A 10 -27.27 -18.82 -20.57
CA ASN A 10 -28.21 -19.67 -21.33
C ASN A 10 -28.20 -19.37 -22.83
N ASN A 11 -27.64 -18.23 -23.22
CA ASN A 11 -27.61 -17.73 -24.60
C ASN A 11 -26.18 -17.54 -25.11
N THR A 12 -25.18 -18.09 -24.41
CA THR A 12 -23.78 -18.03 -24.83
C THR A 12 -23.41 -19.30 -25.60
N PRO A 13 -23.07 -19.22 -26.90
CA PRO A 13 -22.73 -20.39 -27.70
C PRO A 13 -21.51 -21.13 -27.15
N GLY A 14 -21.60 -22.46 -27.04
CA GLY A 14 -20.49 -23.30 -26.59
C GLY A 14 -20.33 -23.42 -25.07
N LEU A 15 -21.17 -22.76 -24.26
CA LEU A 15 -21.21 -23.01 -22.82
C LEU A 15 -22.13 -24.19 -22.49
N GLU A 16 -21.64 -25.13 -21.70
CA GLU A 16 -22.49 -26.13 -21.06
C GLU A 16 -23.36 -25.51 -19.95
N PRO A 17 -24.53 -26.12 -19.66
CA PRO A 17 -25.30 -25.78 -18.46
C PRO A 17 -24.41 -25.88 -17.20
N GLY A 18 -24.09 -24.74 -16.59
CA GLY A 18 -23.11 -24.65 -15.50
C GLY A 18 -21.93 -23.71 -15.78
N GLY A 19 -21.83 -23.11 -16.97
CA GLY A 19 -20.85 -22.07 -17.30
C GLY A 19 -19.47 -22.60 -17.75
N GLY A 20 -19.34 -23.92 -17.93
CA GLY A 20 -18.14 -24.55 -18.48
C GLY A 20 -18.12 -24.55 -20.01
N VAL A 21 -16.97 -24.95 -20.57
CA VAL A 21 -16.81 -25.26 -22.00
C VAL A 21 -16.22 -26.66 -22.16
N ARG A 22 -16.37 -27.25 -23.35
CA ARG A 22 -15.76 -28.54 -23.67
C ARG A 22 -14.23 -28.48 -23.56
N PRO A 23 -13.56 -29.60 -23.21
CA PRO A 23 -12.11 -29.67 -23.23
C PRO A 23 -11.55 -29.30 -24.62
N GLY A 24 -10.75 -28.23 -24.68
CA GLY A 24 -10.15 -27.71 -25.92
C GLY A 24 -10.84 -26.47 -26.50
N ASP A 25 -12.07 -26.15 -26.08
CA ASP A 25 -12.68 -24.85 -26.35
C ASP A 25 -12.08 -23.81 -25.40
N THR A 26 -11.93 -22.55 -25.85
CA THR A 26 -11.45 -21.47 -24.99
C THR A 26 -12.58 -21.04 -24.05
N PRO A 27 -12.40 -21.10 -22.72
CA PRO A 27 -13.43 -20.66 -21.77
C PRO A 27 -13.84 -19.20 -22.03
N PRO A 28 -15.10 -18.82 -21.76
CA PRO A 28 -15.50 -17.41 -21.76
C PRO A 28 -14.57 -16.67 -20.81
N GLY A 29 -14.20 -15.44 -21.17
CA GLY A 29 -13.29 -14.64 -20.36
C GLY A 29 -13.90 -14.40 -18.99
N GLU A 30 -13.60 -15.27 -18.01
CA GLU A 30 -13.74 -14.94 -16.61
C GLU A 30 -13.02 -13.61 -16.47
N SER A 31 -13.74 -12.57 -16.01
CA SER A 31 -13.20 -11.26 -15.68
C SER A 31 -12.00 -11.48 -14.76
N SER A 32 -10.86 -11.71 -15.40
CA SER A 32 -9.71 -12.23 -14.73
C SER A 32 -9.18 -11.05 -13.96
N THR A 33 -9.29 -11.15 -12.65
CA THR A 33 -8.60 -10.31 -11.70
C THR A 33 -7.10 -10.63 -11.74
N HIS A 34 -6.52 -10.79 -12.94
CA HIS A 34 -5.10 -10.64 -13.25
C HIS A 34 -4.73 -9.15 -13.11
N GLY A 35 -4.91 -8.65 -11.89
CA GLY A 35 -4.77 -7.25 -11.50
C GLY A 35 -4.85 -7.03 -9.99
N LEU A 36 -5.12 -8.06 -9.17
CA LEU A 36 -5.08 -7.92 -7.70
C LEU A 36 -3.66 -7.91 -7.13
N SER A 37 -2.67 -8.29 -7.93
CA SER A 37 -1.25 -8.09 -7.61
C SER A 37 -0.81 -6.75 -8.23
N HIS A 38 -1.34 -5.63 -7.76
CA HIS A 38 -0.58 -4.38 -7.94
C HIS A 38 0.73 -4.56 -7.17
N ARG A 39 1.86 -4.37 -7.83
CA ARG A 39 3.18 -4.46 -7.19
C ARG A 39 3.20 -3.39 -6.08
N GLU A 40 3.15 -3.82 -4.83
CA GLU A 40 3.28 -2.91 -3.68
C GLU A 40 4.57 -2.09 -3.88
N PRO A 41 4.49 -0.75 -3.96
CA PRO A 41 5.67 0.07 -4.07
C PRO A 41 6.55 -0.21 -2.85
N THR A 42 7.78 -0.70 -3.08
CA THR A 42 8.72 -0.86 -1.98
C THR A 42 8.96 0.51 -1.35
N PRO A 43 8.65 0.70 -0.05
CA PRO A 43 8.79 2.00 0.58
C PRO A 43 10.25 2.47 0.47
N PRO A 44 10.46 3.77 0.21
CA PRO A 44 11.80 4.31 0.03
C PRO A 44 12.62 4.09 1.29
N ARG A 45 13.72 3.36 1.14
CA ARG A 45 14.66 2.97 2.22
C ARG A 45 15.19 4.17 3.02
N TRP A 46 15.16 5.35 2.42
CA TRP A 46 15.73 6.58 2.97
C TRP A 46 14.75 7.42 3.79
N GLY A 47 13.43 7.14 3.75
CA GLY A 47 12.45 7.87 4.54
C GLY A 47 12.73 7.81 6.05
N ASN A 48 13.26 6.67 6.51
CA ASN A 48 13.59 6.47 7.92
C ASN A 48 14.85 7.24 8.35
N ALA A 49 15.82 7.41 7.45
CA ALA A 49 17.10 8.05 7.76
C ALA A 49 16.93 9.55 8.08
N VAL A 50 16.10 10.25 7.31
CA VAL A 50 15.82 11.68 7.51
C VAL A 50 15.12 11.92 8.85
N THR A 51 14.12 11.10 9.16
CA THR A 51 13.38 11.17 10.43
C THR A 51 14.29 10.92 11.64
N ILE A 52 15.17 9.92 11.55
CA ILE A 52 16.13 9.61 12.60
C ILE A 52 17.14 10.76 12.78
N ALA A 53 17.68 11.30 11.69
CA ALA A 53 18.60 12.42 11.75
C ALA A 53 17.96 13.66 12.42
N LEU A 54 16.72 13.98 12.04
CA LEU A 54 15.97 15.07 12.65
C LEU A 54 15.72 14.84 14.13
N ALA A 55 15.33 13.63 14.52
CA ALA A 55 15.12 13.27 15.93
C ALA A 55 16.39 13.44 16.77
N ILE A 56 17.56 13.05 16.24
CA ILE A 56 18.85 13.25 16.90
C ILE A 56 19.14 14.75 17.08
N ILE A 57 18.98 15.55 16.03
CA ILE A 57 19.24 16.99 16.08
C ILE A 57 18.36 17.67 17.13
N VAL A 58 17.06 17.36 17.14
CA VAL A 58 16.11 17.90 18.12
C VAL A 58 16.48 17.48 19.53
N THR A 59 16.84 16.22 19.74
CA THR A 59 17.26 15.71 21.05
C THR A 59 18.50 16.45 21.57
N LEU A 60 19.52 16.64 20.72
CA LEU A 60 20.73 17.37 21.08
C LEU A 60 20.45 18.85 21.39
N ALA A 61 19.58 19.48 20.61
CA ALA A 61 19.18 20.88 20.84
C ALA A 61 18.47 21.05 22.20
N VAL A 62 17.52 20.16 22.52
CA VAL A 62 16.83 20.16 23.82
C VAL A 62 17.81 19.93 24.96
N LEU A 63 18.72 18.96 24.83
CA LEU A 63 19.74 18.68 25.83
C LEU A 63 20.64 19.90 26.07
N ALA A 64 21.09 20.57 25.00
CA ALA A 64 21.90 21.77 25.10
C ALA A 64 21.17 22.90 25.85
N VAL A 65 19.89 23.13 25.56
CA VAL A 65 19.07 24.12 26.27
C VAL A 65 18.97 23.78 27.76
N ILE A 66 18.70 22.52 28.11
CA ILE A 66 18.63 22.09 29.50
C ILE A 66 19.95 22.36 30.23
N ILE A 67 21.07 21.98 29.62
CA ILE A 67 22.40 22.20 30.21
C ILE A 67 22.63 23.70 30.46
N VAL A 68 22.36 24.56 29.48
CA VAL A 68 22.51 26.01 29.62
C VAL A 68 21.65 26.55 30.75
N VAL A 69 20.38 26.14 30.83
CA VAL A 69 19.46 26.57 31.89
C VAL A 69 19.96 26.13 33.26
N VAL A 70 20.37 24.87 33.41
CA VAL A 70 20.88 24.32 34.68
C VAL A 70 22.17 25.05 35.10
N VAL A 71 23.13 25.22 34.20
CA VAL A 71 24.38 25.94 34.49
C VAL A 71 24.10 27.38 34.91
N ARG A 72 23.20 28.06 34.19
CA ARG A 72 22.80 29.44 34.51
C ARG A 72 22.09 29.50 35.86
N MET A 73 21.26 28.53 36.20
CA MET A 73 20.61 28.45 37.52
C MET A 73 21.64 28.28 38.63
N ILE A 74 22.60 27.35 38.48
CA ILE A 74 23.65 27.10 39.47
C ILE A 74 24.54 28.34 39.67
N THR A 75 24.85 29.06 38.59
CA THR A 75 25.76 30.22 38.64
C THR A 75 25.10 31.46 39.25
N VAL A 76 23.77 31.54 39.23
CA VAL A 76 23.00 32.72 39.68
C VAL A 76 22.55 32.61 41.15
N ILE A 77 22.56 31.40 41.73
CA ILE A 77 22.28 31.14 43.15
C ILE A 77 23.53 31.41 43.99
#